data_AF-A0A7X5IAZ0-F1
#
_entry.id   AF-A0A7X5IAZ0-F1
#
_cell.length_a   1.000
_cell.length_b   1.000
_cell.length_c   1.000
_cell.angle_alpha   90.00
_cell.angle_beta   90.00
_cell.angle_gamma   90.00
#
_symmetry.space_group_name_H-M   'P 1'
#
loop_
_entity.id
_entity.type
_entity.pdbx_description
1 polymer ?
#
loop_
_entity_poly.entity_id
_entity_poly.type
_entity_poly.pdbx_seq_one_letter_code
_entity_poly.pdbx_strand_id
1 'polypeptide(L)' 'MDNENVKRLIGSRIAIARKAAGLNQDQVAEAIGVHKQTISRWESGKRAPNGEEIRLLVNLFKCSADFILGLSDTLKISE' A
#
# COMPACT_ATOMS: atom_id res chain seq x y z
N MET A 1 -6.64 -7.44 18.02
CA MET A 1 -6.39 -6.17 17.29
C MET A 1 -7.72 -5.68 16.76
N ASP A 2 -8.08 -4.46 17.13
CA ASP A 2 -9.16 -3.68 16.57
C ASP A 2 -8.94 -3.42 15.07
N ASN A 3 -10.03 -3.48 14.30
CA ASN A 3 -10.03 -3.36 12.84
C ASN A 3 -9.43 -2.02 12.36
N GLU A 4 -9.58 -0.95 13.15
CA GLU A 4 -9.00 0.36 12.86
C GLU A 4 -7.47 0.36 12.91
N ASN A 5 -6.86 -0.30 13.89
CA ASN A 5 -5.41 -0.38 13.98
C ASN A 5 -4.79 -1.18 12.82
N VAL A 6 -5.47 -2.23 12.35
CA VAL A 6 -5.04 -2.99 11.17
C VAL A 6 -5.07 -2.11 9.92
N LYS A 7 -6.14 -1.32 9.71
CA LYS A 7 -6.24 -0.41 8.56
C LYS A 7 -5.14 0.65 8.56
N ARG A 8 -4.84 1.25 9.72
CA ARG A 8 -3.75 2.21 9.86
C ARG A 8 -2.38 1.59 9.60
N LEU A 9 -2.16 0.36 10.07
CA LEU A 9 -0.92 -0.38 9.79
C LEU A 9 -0.75 -0.62 8.28
N ILE A 10 -1.77 -1.15 7.60
CA ILE A 10 -1.71 -1.38 6.15
C ILE A 10 -1.46 -0.05 5.41
N GLY A 11 -2.18 1.01 5.80
CA GLY A 11 -2.01 2.34 5.22
C GLY A 11 -0.59 2.89 5.34
N SER A 12 0.01 2.81 6.54
CA SER A 12 1.38 3.28 6.74
C SER A 12 2.39 2.49 5.93
N ARG A 13 2.20 1.17 5.77
CA ARG A 13 3.08 0.31 4.97
C ARG A 13 2.96 0.57 3.47
N ILE A 14 1.76 0.86 2.95
CA ILE A 14 1.59 1.35 1.58
C ILE A 14 2.39 2.63 1.36
N ALA A 15 2.30 3.59 2.29
CA ALA A 15 3.03 4.84 2.20
C ALA A 15 4.57 4.62 2.22
N ILE A 16 5.06 3.68 3.02
CA ILE A 16 6.48 3.31 3.08
C ILE A 16 6.92 2.70 1.75
N ALA A 17 6.20 1.68 1.26
CA ALA A 17 6.54 0.99 0.00
C ALA A 17 6.51 1.95 -1.19
N ARG A 18 5.49 2.82 -1.27
CA ARG A 18 5.39 3.85 -2.31
C ARG A 18 6.60 4.78 -2.31
N LYS A 19 7.00 5.28 -1.13
CA LYS A 19 8.16 6.18 -0.99
C LYS A 19 9.46 5.47 -1.36
N ALA A 20 9.61 4.20 -0.98
CA ALA A 20 10.76 3.37 -1.37
C ALA A 20 10.84 3.17 -2.89
N ALA A 21 9.69 3.07 -3.56
CA ALA A 21 9.60 3.03 -5.02
C ALA A 21 9.80 4.40 -5.70
N GLY A 22 10.01 5.49 -4.94
CA GLY A 22 10.21 6.83 -5.49
C GLY A 22 8.95 7.48 -6.10
N LEU A 23 7.76 6.97 -5.77
CA LEU A 23 6.50 7.39 -6.38
C LEU A 23 5.73 8.38 -5.49
N ASN A 24 5.03 9.33 -6.09
CA ASN A 24 4.02 10.12 -5.42
C ASN A 24 2.63 9.45 -5.52
N GLN A 25 1.64 9.95 -4.76
CA GLN A 25 0.30 9.33 -4.74
C GLN A 25 -0.43 9.40 -6.10
N ASP A 26 -0.18 10.43 -6.89
CA ASP A 26 -0.79 10.59 -8.22
C ASP A 26 -0.23 9.55 -9.20
N GLN A 27 1.08 9.32 -9.18
CA GLN A 27 1.75 8.32 -10.01
C GLN A 27 1.27 6.90 -9.69
N VAL A 28 1.08 6.57 -8.42
CA VAL A 28 0.51 5.27 -8.02
C VAL A 28 -0.92 5.13 -8.51
N ALA A 29 -1.73 6.18 -8.33
CA ALA A 29 -3.13 6.19 -8.75
C ALA A 29 -3.26 5.96 -10.26
N GLU A 30 -2.46 6.67 -11.06
CA GLU A 30 -2.39 6.51 -12.50
C GLU A 30 -1.95 5.09 -12.89
N ALA A 31 -0.88 4.57 -12.28
CA ALA A 31 -0.32 3.26 -12.61
C ALA A 31 -1.27 2.08 -12.34
N ILE A 32 -2.18 2.19 -11.36
CA ILE A 32 -3.12 1.11 -10.99
C ILE A 32 -4.57 1.43 -11.36
N GLY A 33 -4.83 2.55 -12.05
CA GLY A 33 -6.16 2.90 -12.55
C GLY A 33 -7.17 3.31 -11.48
N VAL A 34 -6.74 4.02 -10.44
CA VAL A 34 -7.63 4.54 -9.37
C VAL A 34 -7.49 6.05 -9.22
N HIS A 35 -8.36 6.68 -8.43
CA HIS A 35 -8.21 8.09 -8.08
C HIS A 35 -7.14 8.29 -6.99
N LYS A 36 -6.40 9.41 -7.04
CA LYS A 36 -5.45 9.81 -5.97
C LYS A 36 -6.08 9.76 -4.57
N GLN A 37 -7.35 10.16 -4.45
CA GLN A 37 -8.07 10.13 -3.18
C GLN A 37 -8.18 8.71 -2.59
N THR A 38 -8.24 7.68 -3.44
CA THR A 38 -8.21 6.28 -3.02
C THR A 38 -6.90 5.96 -2.32
N ILE A 39 -5.75 6.34 -2.91
CA ILE A 39 -4.42 6.17 -2.31
C ILE A 39 -4.34 6.91 -0.96
N SER A 40 -4.80 8.16 -0.91
CA SER A 40 -4.82 8.96 0.33
C SER A 40 -5.68 8.31 1.43
N ARG A 41 -6.83 7.73 1.09
CA ARG A 41 -7.70 7.02 2.05
C ARG A 41 -7.06 5.73 2.56
N TRP A 42 -6.30 5.03 1.71
CA TRP A 42 -5.50 3.88 2.14
C TRP A 42 -4.41 4.30 3.10
N GLU A 43 -3.57 5.27 2.73
CA GLU A 43 -2.43 5.69 3.54
C GLU A 43 -2.83 6.31 4.90
N SER A 44 -4.04 6.89 4.98
CA SER A 44 -4.59 7.41 6.24
C SER A 44 -5.37 6.38 7.07
N GLY A 45 -5.49 5.14 6.61
CA GLY A 45 -6.25 4.07 7.28
C GLY A 45 -7.77 4.26 7.25
N LYS A 46 -8.29 5.25 6.51
CA LYS A 46 -9.75 5.48 6.36
C LYS A 46 -10.44 4.34 5.61
N ARG A 47 -9.71 3.65 4.73
CA ARG A 47 -10.15 2.49 3.96
C ARG A 47 -8.97 1.54 3.80
N ALA A 48 -9.20 0.22 3.83
CA ALA A 48 -8.21 -0.75 3.41
C ALA A 48 -8.31 -1.02 1.90
N PRO A 49 -7.20 -1.34 1.21
CA PRO A 49 -7.29 -1.96 -0.10
C PRO A 49 -7.88 -3.38 0.01
N ASN A 50 -8.55 -3.83 -1.05
CA ASN A 50 -8.97 -5.21 -1.24
C ASN A 50 -7.83 -6.09 -1.81
N GLY A 51 -8.09 -7.37 -2.03
CA GLY A 51 -7.09 -8.31 -2.53
C GLY A 51 -6.49 -7.94 -3.90
N GLU A 52 -7.31 -7.50 -4.85
CA GLU A 52 -6.82 -7.07 -6.17
C GLU A 52 -6.02 -5.78 -6.08
N GLU A 53 -6.47 -4.82 -5.27
CA GLU A 53 -5.75 -3.57 -5.02
C GLU A 53 -4.37 -3.84 -4.38
N ILE A 54 -4.28 -4.79 -3.44
CA ILE A 54 -2.99 -5.24 -2.87
C ILE A 54 -2.10 -5.87 -3.94
N ARG A 55 -2.65 -6.74 -4.79
CA ARG A 55 -1.89 -7.39 -5.86
C ARG A 55 -1.28 -6.36 -6.81
N LEU A 56 -2.03 -5.32 -7.18
CA LEU A 56 -1.53 -4.22 -8.01
C LEU A 56 -0.42 -3.43 -7.32
N LEU A 57 -0.59 -3.09 -6.04
CA LEU A 57 0.43 -2.36 -5.26
C LEU A 57 1.73 -3.16 -5.11
N VAL A 58 1.63 -4.47 -4.83
CA VAL A 58 2.78 -5.38 -4.72
C VAL A 58 3.56 -5.43 -6.03
N ASN A 59 2.87 -5.53 -7.17
CA ASN A 59 3.49 -5.55 -8.49
C ASN A 59 4.15 -4.21 -8.85
N LEU A 60 3.50 -3.09 -8.50
CA LEU A 60 4.01 -1.75 -8.77
C LEU A 60 5.23 -1.40 -7.91
N PHE A 61 5.15 -1.64 -6.61
CA PHE A 61 6.23 -1.34 -5.66
C PHE A 61 7.32 -2.39 -5.62
N LYS A 62 7.14 -3.50 -6.35
CA LYS A 62 8.01 -4.66 -6.32
C LYS A 62 8.25 -5.17 -4.90
N CYS A 63 7.20 -5.24 -4.09
CA CYS A 63 7.31 -5.61 -2.67
C CYS A 63 6.44 -6.81 -2.29
N SER A 64 6.71 -7.47 -1.16
CA SER A 64 5.89 -8.60 -0.70
C SER A 64 4.53 -8.16 -0.15
N ALA A 65 3.48 -8.96 -0.39
CA ALA A 65 2.17 -8.78 0.25
C ALA A 65 2.25 -8.87 1.79
N ASP A 66 3.12 -9.73 2.33
CA ASP A 66 3.36 -9.88 3.77
C ASP A 66 3.77 -8.55 4.43
N PHE A 67 4.60 -7.77 3.73
CA PHE A 67 4.92 -6.43 4.17
C PHE A 67 3.65 -5.57 4.15
N ILE A 68 2.94 -5.42 3.03
CA ILE A 68 1.75 -4.55 2.99
C ILE A 68 0.69 -4.94 4.03
N LEU A 69 0.49 -6.23 4.28
CA LEU A 69 -0.56 -6.78 5.14
C LEU A 69 -0.23 -6.81 6.63
N GLY A 70 0.98 -6.43 7.05
CA GLY A 70 1.34 -6.49 8.48
C GLY A 70 1.97 -7.81 8.93
N LEU A 71 2.20 -8.77 8.03
CA LEU A 71 2.68 -10.12 8.35
C LEU A 71 4.22 -10.21 8.47
N SER A 72 4.94 -9.22 7.94
CA SER A 72 6.41 -9.11 8.02
C SER A 72 6.85 -7.66 8.20
N ASP A 73 7.71 -7.33 9.16
CA ASP A 73 8.26 -5.96 9.31
C ASP A 73 9.33 -5.61 8.27
N THR A 74 9.80 -6.59 7.50
CA THR A 74 10.83 -6.39 6.47
C THR A 74 10.20 -6.05 5.13
N LEU A 75 10.51 -4.85 4.62
CA LEU A 75 10.23 -4.49 3.23
C LEU A 75 11.23 -5.21 2.33
N LYS A 76 10.78 -6.28 1.66
CA LYS A 76 11.55 -6.96 0.61
C LYS A 76 11.19 -6.33 -0.73
N ILE A 77 12.18 -5.77 -1.42
CA ILE A 77 12.05 -5.29 -2.80
C ILE A 77 12.64 -6.34 -3.73
N SER A 78 11.84 -6.83 -4.68
CA SER A 78 12.32 -7.71 -5.74
C SER A 78 12.83 -6.87 -6.90
N GLU A 79 13.99 -7.23 -7.46
CA GLU A 79 14.54 -6.63 -8.68
C GLU A 79 13.66 -6.89 -9.92
#